data_AF-A0A7W5TEP2-F1
#
_entry.id   AF-A0A7W5TEP2-F1
#
_cell.length_a   1.000
_cell.length_b   1.000
_cell.length_c   1.000
_cell.angle_alpha   90.00
_cell.angle_beta   90.00
_cell.angle_gamma   90.00
#
_symmetry.space_group_name_H-M   'P 1'
#
loop_
_entity.id
_entity.type
_entity.pdbx_description
1 polymer ?
#
loop_
_entity_poly.entity_id
_entity_poly.type
_entity_poly.pdbx_seq_one_letter_code
_entity_poly.pdbx_strand_id
1 'polypeptide(L)' 'MLARSKIPVWIVKALLSNGVKRVSKLAAMTDDELLAIPGIGKRAVELIRSALSSRDSGEKKRVGGQKLPVRQ' A
#
# COMPACT_ATOMS: atom_id res chain seq x y z
N MET A 1 11.42 6.68 -3.32
CA MET A 1 10.61 6.56 -4.56
C MET A 1 10.12 5.13 -4.75
N LEU A 2 8.87 4.95 -5.20
CA LEU A 2 8.26 3.65 -5.56
C LEU A 2 8.96 2.96 -6.75
N ALA A 3 9.64 3.74 -7.61
CA ALA A 3 10.35 3.27 -8.80
C ALA A 3 11.52 2.29 -8.53
N ARG A 4 11.96 2.13 -7.26
CA ARG A 4 12.99 1.15 -6.85
C ARG A 4 12.42 -0.06 -6.10
N SER A 5 11.11 -0.26 -6.09
CA SER A 5 10.50 -1.45 -5.49
C SER A 5 10.34 -2.52 -6.58
N LYS A 6 10.46 -3.81 -6.23
CA LYS A 6 10.22 -4.96 -7.14
C LYS A 6 8.74 -5.12 -7.56
N ILE A 7 8.01 -4.01 -7.63
CA ILE A 7 6.58 -3.96 -7.89
C ILE A 7 6.38 -3.78 -9.40
N PRO A 8 5.58 -4.63 -10.06
CA PRO A 8 5.20 -4.48 -11.45
C PRO A 8 4.64 -3.10 -11.81
N VAL A 9 4.91 -2.65 -13.04
CA VAL A 9 4.47 -1.35 -13.55
C VAL A 9 2.95 -1.16 -13.48
N TRP A 10 2.16 -2.21 -13.70
CA TRP A 10 0.70 -2.13 -13.64
C TRP A 10 0.19 -1.82 -12.22
N ILE A 11 0.81 -2.38 -11.18
CA ILE A 11 0.51 -2.06 -9.78
C ILE A 11 0.90 -0.61 -9.49
N VAL A 12 2.09 -0.19 -9.91
CA VAL A 12 2.55 1.20 -9.75
C VAL A 12 1.57 2.17 -10.42
N LYS A 13 1.10 1.86 -11.63
CA LYS A 13 0.07 2.66 -12.33
C LYS A 13 -1.23 2.74 -11.52
N ALA A 14 -1.77 1.61 -11.05
CA ALA A 14 -3.00 1.60 -10.28
C ALA A 14 -2.87 2.42 -8.97
N LEU A 15 -1.73 2.28 -8.28
CA LEU A 15 -1.39 3.06 -7.10
C LEU A 15 -1.28 4.56 -7.40
N LEU A 16 -0.59 4.95 -8.48
CA LEU A 16 -0.45 6.34 -8.89
C LEU A 16 -1.79 6.97 -9.26
N SER A 17 -2.65 6.23 -9.99
CA SER A 17 -4.01 6.66 -10.32
C SER A 17 -4.88 6.87 -9.08
N ASN A 18 -4.63 6.10 -8.01
CA ASN A 18 -5.29 6.26 -6.71
C ASN A 18 -4.59 7.25 -5.78
N GLY A 19 -3.60 8.00 -6.28
CA GLY A 19 -2.88 9.02 -5.51
C GLY A 19 -1.86 8.47 -4.51
N VAL A 20 -1.53 7.17 -4.58
CA VAL A 20 -0.51 6.53 -3.75
C VAL A 20 0.85 6.67 -4.44
N LYS A 21 1.51 7.81 -4.18
CA LYS A 21 2.83 8.15 -4.76
C LYS A 21 4.02 7.80 -3.84
N ARG A 22 3.76 7.47 -2.57
CA ARG A 22 4.79 7.21 -1.56
C ARG A 22 4.64 5.82 -0.94
N VAL A 23 5.78 5.19 -0.67
CA VAL A 23 5.87 3.86 -0.05
C VAL A 23 5.32 3.88 1.37
N SER A 24 5.55 4.95 2.14
CA SER A 24 5.02 5.09 3.51
C SER A 24 3.49 5.07 3.54
N LYS A 25 2.84 5.71 2.57
CA LYS A 25 1.37 5.65 2.45
C LYS A 25 0.91 4.25 2.07
N LEU A 26 1.62 3.60 1.15
CA LEU A 26 1.33 2.22 0.74
C LEU A 26 1.47 1.22 1.90
N ALA A 27 2.51 1.36 2.73
CA ALA A 27 2.75 0.51 3.89
C ALA A 27 1.73 0.72 5.02
N ALA A 28 1.13 1.90 5.09
CA ALA A 28 0.07 2.22 6.05
C ALA A 28 -1.32 1.73 5.62
N MET A 29 -1.49 1.27 4.38
CA MET A 29 -2.77 0.74 3.88
C MET A 29 -2.95 -0.72 4.31
N THR A 30 -4.18 -1.07 4.66
CA THR A 30 -4.56 -2.46 4.94
C THR A 30 -4.77 -3.23 3.65
N ASP A 31 -4.83 -4.57 3.76
CA ASP A 31 -5.05 -5.44 2.61
C ASP A 31 -6.41 -5.16 1.94
N ASP A 32 -7.41 -4.81 2.76
CA ASP A 32 -8.77 -4.45 2.32
C ASP A 32 -8.77 -3.14 1.53
N GLU A 33 -8.08 -2.12 2.04
CA GLU A 33 -7.90 -0.83 1.35
C GLU A 33 -7.14 -1.00 0.02
N LEU A 34 -6.19 -1.93 -0.04
CA LEU A 34 -5.51 -2.27 -1.28
C LEU A 34 -6.45 -3.01 -2.25
N LEU A 35 -7.24 -3.97 -1.76
CA LEU A 35 -8.23 -4.71 -2.56
C LEU A 35 -9.37 -3.82 -3.08
N ALA A 36 -9.69 -2.73 -2.38
CA ALA A 36 -10.66 -1.74 -2.82
C ALA A 36 -10.17 -0.91 -4.02
N ILE A 37 -8.86 -0.92 -4.32
CA ILE A 37 -8.29 -0.18 -5.44
C ILE A 37 -8.63 -0.87 -6.77
N PRO A 38 -9.30 -0.19 -7.72
CA PRO A 38 -9.55 -0.75 -9.04
C PRO A 38 -8.23 -1.07 -9.75
N GLY A 39 -8.07 -2.34 -10.13
CA GLY A 39 -6.85 -2.87 -10.73
C GLY A 39 -5.86 -3.48 -9.73
N ILE A 40 -6.19 -3.55 -8.44
CA ILE A 40 -5.40 -4.27 -7.41
C ILE A 40 -6.21 -5.46 -6.90
N GLY A 41 -5.77 -6.66 -7.24
CA GLY A 41 -6.33 -7.91 -6.70
C GLY A 41 -5.45 -8.52 -5.60
N LYS A 42 -5.87 -9.67 -5.05
CA LYS A 42 -5.07 -10.44 -4.06
C LYS A 42 -3.60 -10.59 -4.48
N ARG A 43 -3.35 -10.91 -5.75
CA ARG A 43 -1.99 -11.08 -6.27
C ARG A 43 -1.15 -9.81 -6.19
N ALA A 44 -1.77 -8.64 -6.39
CA ALA A 44 -1.09 -7.37 -6.25
C ALA A 44 -0.72 -7.11 -4.79
N VAL A 45 -1.65 -7.38 -3.86
CA VAL A 45 -1.40 -7.25 -2.41
C VAL A 45 -0.21 -8.10 -1.98
N GLU A 46 -0.16 -9.37 -2.40
CA GLU A 46 0.97 -10.26 -2.09
C GLU A 46 2.32 -9.69 -2.58
N LEU A 47 2.36 -9.18 -3.81
CA LEU A 47 3.57 -8.59 -4.41
C LEU A 47 3.99 -7.31 -3.67
N ILE A 48 3.02 -6.46 -3.32
CA ILE A 48 3.25 -5.24 -2.54
C ILE A 48 3.82 -5.60 -1.16
N ARG A 49 3.19 -6.53 -0.44
CA ARG A 49 3.62 -6.99 0.89
C ARG A 49 5.03 -7.59 0.85
N SER A 50 5.31 -8.42 -0.16
CA SER A 50 6.65 -9.00 -0.36
C SER A 50 7.71 -7.94 -0.65
N ALA A 51 7.38 -6.94 -1.47
CA ALA A 51 8.27 -5.84 -1.78
C ALA A 51 8.51 -4.88 -0.60
N LEU A 52 7.50 -4.69 0.27
CA LEU A 52 7.60 -3.91 1.49
C LEU A 52 8.45 -4.63 2.54
N SER A 53 8.22 -5.95 2.74
CA SER A 53 9.00 -6.79 3.66
C SER A 53 10.50 -6.79 3.31
N SER A 54 10.83 -6.81 2.02
CA SER A 54 12.22 -6.74 1.54
C SER A 54 12.93 -5.41 1.85
N ARG A 55 12.20 -4.35 2.22
CA ARG A 55 12.75 -3.04 2.60
C ARG A 55 12.70 -2.79 4.09
N ASP A 56 11.96 -3.59 4.85
CA ASP A 56 11.65 -3.37 6.26
C ASP A 56 12.63 -4.06 7.21
N SER A 57 13.93 -3.86 7.00
CA SER A 57 14.90 -3.99 8.11
C SER A 57 15.08 -2.66 8.86
N GLY A 58 14.18 -1.68 8.70
CA GLY A 58 14.45 -0.32 9.19
C GLY A 58 13.28 0.57 9.61
N GLU A 59 11.99 0.26 9.42
CA GLU A 59 10.94 1.24 9.74
C GLU A 59 9.78 0.66 10.57
N LYS A 60 10.10 0.35 11.83
CA LYS A 60 9.10 0.32 12.91
C LYS A 60 8.39 1.69 12.99
N LYS A 61 7.15 1.82 12.52
CA LYS A 61 6.19 2.71 13.19
C LYS A 61 4.71 2.49 12.83
N ARG A 62 4.00 1.96 13.83
CA ARG A 62 2.71 2.43 14.38
C ARG A 62 1.94 3.43 13.49
N VAL A 63 0.87 2.99 12.84
CA VAL A 63 -0.33 3.80 12.56
C VAL A 63 -1.48 2.78 12.48
N GLY A 64 -2.44 2.75 13.39
CA GLY A 64 -3.31 3.86 13.74
C GLY A 64 -4.61 3.64 12.98
N GLY A 65 -5.43 2.70 13.46
CA GLY A 65 -6.81 2.52 13.01
C GLY A 65 -7.59 3.77 13.36
N GLN A 66 -7.60 4.73 12.44
CA GLN A 66 -8.52 5.86 12.50
C GLN A 66 -9.89 5.34 12.06
N LYS A 67 -10.61 4.74 13.00
CA LYS A 67 -12.07 4.62 12.92
C LYS A 67 -12.61 6.05 12.97
N LEU A 68 -13.21 6.52 11.87
CA LEU A 68 -13.92 7.81 11.87
C LEU A 68 -15.01 7.79 12.97
N PRO A 69 -15.20 8.88 13.72
CA PRO A 69 -16.33 9.00 14.63
C PRO A 69 -17.58 9.32 13.81
N VAL A 70 -18.50 8.36 13.68
CA VAL A 70 -19.86 8.71 13.29
C VAL A 70 -20.55 9.29 14.53
N ARG A 71 -20.71 10.62 14.53
CA ARG A 71 -21.61 11.34 15.43
C ARG A 71 -23.04 10.97 15.04
N GLN A 72 -23.77 10.32 15.92
CA GLN A 72 -25.16 10.64 16.24
C GLN A 72 -25.60 9.93 17.52
#